data_AF-A0A147HQK9-F1
#
_entry.id   AF-A0A147HQK9-F1
#
_cell.length_a   1.000
_cell.length_b   1.000
_cell.length_c   1.000
_cell.angle_alpha   90.00
_cell.angle_beta   90.00
_cell.angle_gamma   90.00
#
_symmetry.space_group_name_H-M   'P 1'
#
loop_
_entity.id
_entity.type
_entity.pdbx_description
1 polymer ?
#
loop_
_entity_poly.entity_id
_entity_poly.type
_entity_poly.pdbx_seq_one_letter_code
_entity_poly.pdbx_strand_id
1 'polypeptide(L)'
;MKQVAQDNDIQSYLLSAIGFEGRLLFLKGEFRLAERQLREAVSKLGDVRYGNVAVPFLGRLAEVLAADDRPEEAVLVSAESLDRIRATEALWQLPDALRIHGTTLLSLEGIKSEAAERHFREAIAISQYQGALGHELKATESLAEMLRHQGRIGEASARLDDALGKFAEGFGTTPYRRAKALLDEMGGSGAHG
;
A
#
# COMPACT_ATOMS: atom_id res chain seq x y z
N MET A 1 -8.11 31.23 1.67
CA MET A 1 -7.89 29.91 2.29
C MET A 1 -6.39 29.61 2.52
N LYS A 2 -5.52 29.71 1.49
CA LYS A 2 -4.06 29.49 1.64
C LYS A 2 -3.38 30.39 2.68
N GLN A 3 -3.68 31.70 2.66
CA GLN A 3 -3.16 32.68 3.63
C GLN A 3 -3.62 32.36 5.06
N VAL A 4 -4.92 32.13 5.26
CA VAL A 4 -5.49 31.71 6.56
C VAL A 4 -4.84 30.42 7.08
N ALA A 5 -4.53 29.45 6.22
CA ALA A 5 -3.85 28.23 6.65
C ALA A 5 -2.37 28.45 7.04
N GLN A 6 -1.69 29.42 6.42
CA GLN A 6 -0.34 29.87 6.80
C GLN A 6 -0.37 30.56 8.15
N ASP A 7 -1.31 31.48 8.32
CA ASP A 7 -1.41 32.31 9.51
C ASP A 7 -1.84 31.49 10.76
N ASN A 8 -2.33 30.25 10.56
CA ASN A 8 -2.83 29.37 11.63
C ASN A 8 -2.10 28.02 11.74
N ASP A 9 -0.93 27.85 11.11
CA ASP A 9 -0.09 26.63 11.19
C ASP A 9 -0.80 25.31 10.81
N ILE A 10 -1.82 25.38 9.94
CA ILE A 10 -2.59 24.23 9.44
C ILE A 10 -2.29 23.93 7.97
N GLN A 11 -1.17 24.41 7.44
CA GLN A 11 -0.77 24.18 6.05
C GLN A 11 -0.61 22.69 5.72
N SER A 12 -0.16 21.89 6.69
CA SER A 12 -0.01 20.44 6.54
C SER A 12 -1.33 19.76 6.13
N TYR A 13 -2.47 20.20 6.67
CA TYR A 13 -3.79 19.65 6.32
C TYR A 13 -4.20 19.98 4.88
N LEU A 14 -3.94 21.21 4.44
CA LEU A 14 -4.24 21.63 3.06
C LEU A 14 -3.39 20.85 2.05
N LEU A 15 -2.12 20.64 2.36
CA LEU A 15 -1.21 19.89 1.49
C LEU A 15 -1.52 18.39 1.51
N SER A 16 -1.96 17.86 2.65
CA SER A 16 -2.44 16.48 2.75
C SER A 16 -3.71 16.26 1.92
N ALA A 17 -4.60 17.26 1.84
CA ALA A 17 -5.79 17.19 1.00
C ALA A 17 -5.45 16.97 -0.49
N ILE A 18 -4.40 17.60 -1.00
CA ILE A 18 -3.91 17.37 -2.38
C ILE A 18 -3.46 15.91 -2.55
N GLY A 19 -2.73 15.37 -1.56
CA GLY A 19 -2.30 13.98 -1.61
C GLY A 19 -3.47 12.97 -1.53
N PHE A 20 -4.50 13.27 -0.72
CA PHE A 20 -5.73 12.46 -0.66
C PHE A 20 -6.55 12.54 -1.95
N GLU A 21 -6.63 13.72 -2.57
CA GLU A 21 -7.26 13.89 -3.88
C GLU A 21 -6.54 13.06 -4.95
N GLY A 22 -5.20 13.05 -4.92
CA GLY A 22 -4.39 12.18 -5.77
C GLY A 22 -4.73 10.70 -5.58
N ARG A 23 -4.94 10.24 -4.34
CA ARG A 23 -5.39 8.87 -4.06
C ARG A 23 -6.79 8.59 -4.61
N LEU A 24 -7.72 9.54 -4.52
CA LEU A 24 -9.07 9.38 -5.06
C LEU A 24 -9.07 9.30 -6.59
N LEU A 25 -8.23 10.10 -7.25
CA LEU A 25 -8.04 10.04 -8.71
C LEU A 25 -7.47 8.69 -9.16
N PHE A 26 -6.48 8.16 -8.43
CA PHE A 26 -5.95 6.83 -8.69
C PHE A 26 -7.04 5.75 -8.63
N LEU A 27 -7.90 5.79 -7.61
CA LEU A 27 -9.01 4.84 -7.47
C LEU A 27 -10.07 4.96 -8.58
N LYS A 28 -10.10 6.07 -9.32
CA LYS A 28 -10.95 6.29 -10.50
C LYS A 28 -10.25 5.93 -11.83
N GLY A 29 -9.00 5.51 -11.80
CA GLY A 29 -8.19 5.23 -13.00
C GLY A 29 -7.54 6.46 -13.64
N GLU A 30 -7.61 7.63 -13.00
CA GLU A 30 -7.08 8.90 -13.52
C GLU A 30 -5.58 9.06 -13.20
N PHE A 31 -4.74 8.13 -13.68
CA PHE A 31 -3.34 7.97 -13.24
C PHE A 31 -2.48 9.23 -13.42
N ARG A 32 -2.57 9.92 -14.57
CA ARG A 32 -1.80 11.15 -14.83
C ARG A 32 -2.15 12.29 -13.87
N LEU A 33 -3.44 12.43 -13.52
CA LEU A 33 -3.88 13.45 -12.57
C LEU A 33 -3.48 13.07 -11.15
N ALA A 34 -3.60 11.79 -10.79
CA ALA A 34 -3.14 11.25 -9.51
C ALA A 34 -1.65 11.49 -9.30
N GLU A 35 -0.81 11.16 -10.28
CA GLU A 35 0.64 11.39 -10.24
C GLU A 35 0.96 12.88 -9.99
N ARG A 36 0.33 13.77 -10.75
CA ARG A 36 0.56 15.21 -10.62
C ARG A 36 0.29 15.70 -9.21
N GLN A 37 -0.86 15.33 -8.63
CA GLN A 37 -1.24 15.76 -7.29
C GLN A 37 -0.35 15.14 -6.21
N LEU A 38 0.04 13.87 -6.35
CA LEU A 38 0.94 13.22 -5.40
C LEU A 38 2.34 13.84 -5.42
N ARG A 39 2.90 14.13 -6.59
CA ARG A 39 4.18 14.85 -6.71
C ARG A 39 4.11 16.25 -6.10
N GLU A 40 3.01 16.97 -6.33
CA GLU A 40 2.78 18.28 -5.73
C GLU A 40 2.72 18.20 -4.20
N ALA A 41 2.00 17.22 -3.66
CA ALA A 41 1.91 17.00 -2.21
C ALA A 41 3.28 16.66 -1.62
N VAL A 42 4.02 15.72 -2.22
CA VAL A 42 5.36 15.31 -1.78
C VAL A 42 6.34 16.49 -1.81
N SER A 43 6.34 17.28 -2.89
CA SER A 43 7.23 18.44 -3.02
C SER A 43 6.94 19.51 -1.95
N LYS A 44 5.66 19.79 -1.68
CA LYS A 44 5.26 20.82 -0.72
C LYS A 44 5.34 20.38 0.75
N LEU A 45 5.18 19.08 1.02
CA LEU A 45 5.34 18.50 2.36
C LEU A 45 6.78 18.11 2.67
N GLY A 46 7.68 18.12 1.68
CA GLY A 46 9.10 17.80 1.82
C GLY A 46 9.94 18.87 2.52
N ASP A 47 9.38 20.05 2.78
CA ASP A 47 10.02 21.07 3.62
C ASP A 47 10.13 20.53 5.06
N VAL A 48 11.31 20.66 5.67
CA VAL A 48 11.80 19.96 6.91
C VAL A 48 10.80 19.91 8.09
N ARG A 49 9.81 20.80 8.11
CA ARG A 49 8.77 20.87 9.15
C ARG A 49 7.73 19.73 9.10
N TYR A 50 7.55 19.05 7.98
CA TYR A 50 6.45 18.08 7.79
C TYR A 50 6.87 16.71 7.20
N GLY A 51 8.12 16.32 7.37
CA GLY A 51 8.69 15.10 6.74
C GLY A 51 7.89 13.82 7.02
N ASN A 52 7.31 13.67 8.21
CA ASN A 52 6.43 12.56 8.58
C ASN A 52 5.08 12.55 7.83
N VAL A 53 4.57 13.73 7.45
CA VAL A 53 3.27 13.90 6.75
C VAL A 53 3.41 13.62 5.25
N ALA A 54 4.60 13.80 4.67
CA ALA A 54 4.87 13.53 3.25
C ALA A 54 4.93 12.03 2.92
N VAL A 55 5.39 11.22 3.89
CA VAL A 55 5.72 9.80 3.75
C VAL A 55 4.58 8.95 3.13
N PRO A 56 3.32 9.07 3.57
CA PRO A 56 2.24 8.26 2.99
C PRO A 56 2.04 8.51 1.48
N PHE A 57 2.32 9.73 1.00
CA PHE A 57 2.09 10.12 -0.40
C PHE A 57 3.17 9.61 -1.35
N LEU A 58 4.40 9.40 -0.87
CA LEU A 58 5.46 8.74 -1.66
C LEU A 58 5.08 7.30 -1.99
N GLY A 59 4.60 6.54 -1.00
CA GLY A 59 4.08 5.20 -1.23
C GLY A 59 2.93 5.19 -2.25
N ARG A 60 2.00 6.16 -2.17
CA ARG A 60 0.91 6.26 -3.17
C ARG A 60 1.41 6.61 -4.56
N LEU A 61 2.42 7.47 -4.68
CA LEU A 61 3.04 7.79 -5.96
C LEU A 61 3.64 6.53 -6.60
N ALA A 62 4.32 5.69 -5.81
CA ALA A 62 4.85 4.42 -6.29
C ALA A 62 3.74 3.47 -6.79
N GLU A 63 2.61 3.38 -6.09
CA GLU A 63 1.45 2.58 -6.56
C GLU A 63 0.89 3.10 -7.89
N VAL A 64 0.80 4.42 -8.08
CA VAL A 64 0.36 5.01 -9.36
C VAL A 64 1.33 4.66 -10.48
N LEU A 65 2.63 4.79 -10.25
CA LEU A 65 3.67 4.50 -11.25
C LEU A 65 3.68 3.03 -11.67
N ALA A 66 3.51 2.10 -10.71
CA ALA A 66 3.41 0.68 -11.03
C ALA A 66 2.14 0.38 -11.86
N ALA A 67 1.01 1.02 -11.54
CA ALA A 67 -0.23 0.85 -12.30
C ALA A 67 -0.21 1.50 -13.70
N ASP A 68 0.64 2.51 -13.90
CA ASP A 68 0.88 3.21 -15.18
C ASP A 68 2.03 2.57 -15.99
N ASP A 69 2.35 1.30 -15.72
CA ASP A 69 3.36 0.51 -16.43
C ASP A 69 4.78 1.12 -16.40
N ARG A 70 5.15 1.76 -15.28
CA ARG A 70 6.47 2.35 -15.01
C ARG A 70 7.14 1.73 -13.78
N PRO A 71 7.37 0.40 -13.79
CA PRO A 71 7.79 -0.33 -12.60
C PRO A 71 9.19 0.06 -12.08
N GLU A 72 10.13 0.44 -12.95
CA GLU A 72 11.48 0.86 -12.53
C GLU A 72 11.42 2.13 -11.67
N GLU A 73 10.63 3.12 -12.10
CA GLU A 73 10.45 4.35 -11.34
C GLU A 73 9.66 4.10 -10.05
N ALA A 74 8.66 3.21 -10.11
CA ALA A 74 7.88 2.83 -8.94
C ALA A 74 8.77 2.21 -7.85
N VAL A 75 9.72 1.35 -8.21
CA VAL A 75 10.69 0.75 -7.27
C VAL A 75 11.60 1.80 -6.64
N LEU A 76 12.08 2.77 -7.42
CA LEU A 76 12.91 3.86 -6.88
C LEU A 76 12.14 4.72 -5.87
N VAL A 77 10.90 5.11 -6.21
CA VAL A 77 10.06 5.93 -5.34
C VAL A 77 9.63 5.17 -4.08
N SER A 78 9.31 3.88 -4.18
CA SER A 78 8.95 3.06 -3.02
C SER A 78 10.14 2.79 -2.09
N ALA A 79 11.34 2.62 -2.64
CA ALA A 79 12.58 2.54 -1.85
C ALA A 79 12.85 3.84 -1.09
N GLU A 80 12.72 5.00 -1.75
CA GLU A 80 12.84 6.30 -1.09
C GLU A 80 11.80 6.45 0.04
N SER A 81 10.57 5.99 -0.17
CA SER A 81 9.52 5.99 0.86
C SER A 81 9.95 5.20 2.10
N LEU A 82 10.57 4.03 1.92
CA LEU A 82 11.06 3.20 3.04
C LEU A 82 12.20 3.90 3.79
N ASP A 83 13.15 4.48 3.06
CA ASP A 83 14.28 5.20 3.67
C ASP A 83 13.80 6.39 4.50
N ARG A 84 12.84 7.18 3.98
CA ARG A 84 12.27 8.31 4.71
C ARG A 84 11.46 7.87 5.93
N ILE A 85 10.73 6.75 5.87
CA ILE A 85 10.03 6.20 7.05
C ILE A 85 11.02 5.87 8.16
N ARG A 86 12.12 5.21 7.81
CA ARG A 86 13.16 4.83 8.79
C ARG A 86 13.85 6.06 9.36
N ALA A 87 14.22 7.02 8.50
CA ALA A 87 14.89 8.24 8.92
C ALA A 87 14.04 9.18 9.79
N THR A 88 12.71 9.16 9.61
CA THR A 88 11.76 10.00 10.36
C THR A 88 11.06 9.25 11.50
N GLU A 89 11.42 7.99 11.73
CA GLU A 89 10.79 7.09 12.72
C GLU A 89 9.25 6.98 12.57
N ALA A 90 8.72 7.19 11.36
CA ALA A 90 7.30 7.05 11.05
C ALA A 90 6.87 5.58 10.92
N LEU A 91 7.28 4.73 11.87
CA LEU A 91 7.19 3.27 11.81
C LEU A 91 5.75 2.71 11.74
N TRP A 92 4.76 3.52 12.10
CA TRP A 92 3.34 3.21 11.91
C TRP A 92 2.93 3.08 10.43
N GLN A 93 3.75 3.61 9.49
CA GLN A 93 3.58 3.43 8.04
C GLN A 93 4.42 2.32 7.44
N LEU A 94 5.38 1.78 8.19
CA LEU A 94 6.32 0.79 7.67
C LEU A 94 5.63 -0.44 7.05
N PRO A 95 4.57 -1.04 7.63
CA PRO A 95 3.91 -2.18 7.00
C PRO A 95 3.34 -1.89 5.61
N ASP A 96 2.68 -0.74 5.44
CA ASP A 96 2.08 -0.41 4.15
C ASP A 96 3.15 -0.02 3.12
N ALA A 97 4.24 0.63 3.53
CA ALA A 97 5.36 0.94 2.65
C ALA A 97 6.11 -0.33 2.18
N LEU A 98 6.32 -1.31 3.07
CA LEU A 98 6.88 -2.61 2.70
C LEU A 98 5.99 -3.33 1.71
N ARG A 99 4.67 -3.35 1.96
CA ARG A 99 3.69 -3.92 1.02
C ARG A 99 3.78 -3.21 -0.34
N ILE A 100 3.78 -1.89 -0.38
CA ILE A 100 3.87 -1.12 -1.62
C ILE A 100 5.17 -1.44 -2.37
N HIS A 101 6.30 -1.45 -1.68
CA HIS A 101 7.58 -1.79 -2.30
C HIS A 101 7.56 -3.22 -2.88
N GLY A 102 7.01 -4.18 -2.13
CA GLY A 102 6.76 -5.54 -2.63
C GLY A 102 5.89 -5.56 -3.90
N THR A 103 4.82 -4.77 -3.95
CA THR A 103 3.99 -4.63 -5.15
C THR A 103 4.77 -4.04 -6.33
N THR A 104 5.63 -3.05 -6.11
CA THR A 104 6.45 -2.48 -7.19
C THR A 104 7.48 -3.48 -7.72
N LEU A 105 8.09 -4.28 -6.84
CA LEU A 105 9.00 -5.36 -7.22
C LEU A 105 8.27 -6.46 -7.98
N LEU A 106 7.06 -6.83 -7.54
CA LEU A 106 6.22 -7.80 -8.24
C LEU A 106 5.88 -7.32 -9.66
N SER A 107 5.63 -6.02 -9.84
CA SER A 107 5.38 -5.43 -11.16
C SER A 107 6.62 -5.43 -12.05
N LEU A 108 7.82 -5.24 -11.48
CA LEU A 108 9.08 -5.20 -12.21
C LEU A 108 9.61 -6.60 -12.58
N GLU A 109 9.60 -7.50 -11.61
CA GLU A 109 10.26 -8.82 -11.68
C GLU A 109 9.29 -9.97 -11.97
N GLY A 110 7.98 -9.73 -11.83
CA GLY A 110 6.93 -10.71 -12.06
C GLY A 110 6.71 -11.67 -10.89
N ILE A 111 5.81 -12.64 -11.10
CA ILE A 111 5.27 -13.54 -10.05
C ILE A 111 6.31 -14.43 -9.36
N LYS A 112 7.54 -14.51 -9.86
CA LYS A 112 8.65 -15.28 -9.27
C LYS A 112 9.60 -14.42 -8.40
N SER A 113 9.28 -13.14 -8.18
CA SER A 113 10.08 -12.23 -7.38
C SER A 113 10.20 -12.68 -5.91
N GLU A 114 11.32 -13.28 -5.52
CA GLU A 114 11.56 -13.61 -4.11
C GLU A 114 11.61 -12.34 -3.23
N ALA A 115 12.08 -11.24 -3.79
CA ALA A 115 12.13 -9.95 -3.11
C ALA A 115 10.74 -9.43 -2.77
N ALA A 116 9.77 -9.51 -3.69
CA ALA A 116 8.39 -9.13 -3.42
C ALA A 116 7.77 -9.98 -2.31
N GLU A 117 7.90 -11.32 -2.38
CA GLU A 117 7.37 -12.22 -1.35
C GLU A 117 7.95 -11.92 0.03
N ARG A 118 9.26 -11.68 0.12
CA ARG A 118 9.93 -11.32 1.37
C ARG A 118 9.35 -10.04 1.98
N HIS A 119 9.13 -9.00 1.18
CA HIS A 119 8.58 -7.73 1.67
C HIS A 119 7.12 -7.87 2.11
N PHE A 120 6.30 -8.68 1.43
CA PHE A 120 4.93 -8.95 1.91
C PHE A 120 4.93 -9.68 3.25
N ARG A 121 5.81 -10.67 3.41
CA ARG A 121 5.96 -11.40 4.68
C ARG A 121 6.45 -10.50 5.81
N GLU A 122 7.42 -9.63 5.54
CA GLU A 122 7.89 -8.64 6.51
C GLU A 122 6.76 -7.66 6.91
N ALA A 123 6.01 -7.16 5.94
CA ALA A 123 4.85 -6.29 6.18
C ALA A 123 3.80 -6.97 7.09
N ILE A 124 3.52 -8.26 6.88
CA ILE A 124 2.61 -9.05 7.73
C ILE A 124 3.17 -9.16 9.14
N ALA A 125 4.44 -9.56 9.30
CA ALA A 125 5.07 -9.73 10.61
C ALA A 125 5.08 -8.43 11.42
N ILE A 126 5.41 -7.30 10.79
CA ILE A 126 5.38 -5.99 11.46
C ILE A 126 3.94 -5.57 11.78
N SER A 127 2.98 -5.84 10.88
CA SER A 127 1.56 -5.54 11.16
C SER A 127 1.06 -6.30 12.39
N GLN A 128 1.41 -7.59 12.50
CA GLN A 128 1.06 -8.42 13.65
C GLN A 128 1.71 -7.91 14.94
N TYR A 129 3.00 -7.55 14.88
CA TYR A 129 3.71 -6.96 16.01
C TYR A 129 3.07 -5.63 16.47
N GLN A 130 2.60 -4.81 15.54
CA GLN A 130 1.97 -3.52 15.82
C GLN A 130 0.47 -3.62 16.16
N GLY A 131 -0.17 -4.79 16.03
CA GLY A 131 -1.62 -4.94 16.14
C GLY A 131 -2.41 -4.24 15.01
N ALA A 132 -1.78 -4.00 13.86
CA ALA A 132 -2.35 -3.23 12.76
C ALA A 132 -3.14 -4.14 11.79
N LEU A 133 -4.30 -4.63 12.21
CA LEU A 133 -5.14 -5.60 11.44
C LEU A 133 -5.41 -5.14 10.00
N GLY A 134 -5.70 -3.86 9.78
CA GLY A 134 -5.95 -3.32 8.44
C GLY A 134 -4.73 -3.36 7.50
N HIS A 135 -3.51 -3.24 8.05
CA HIS A 135 -2.27 -3.40 7.28
C HIS A 135 -1.95 -4.87 7.06
N GLU A 136 -2.15 -5.71 8.08
CA GLU A 136 -1.97 -7.16 7.98
C GLU A 136 -2.83 -7.74 6.84
N LEU A 137 -4.11 -7.37 6.79
CA LEU A 137 -5.02 -7.88 5.77
C LEU A 137 -4.60 -7.47 4.36
N LYS A 138 -4.21 -6.21 4.15
CA LYS A 138 -3.73 -5.73 2.84
C LYS A 138 -2.45 -6.42 2.38
N ALA A 139 -1.50 -6.63 3.30
CA ALA A 139 -0.26 -7.33 2.96
C ALA A 139 -0.50 -8.82 2.69
N THR A 140 -1.42 -9.43 3.44
CA THR A 140 -1.84 -10.82 3.25
C THR A 140 -2.59 -11.01 1.94
N GLU A 141 -3.45 -10.07 1.55
CA GLU A 141 -4.11 -10.01 0.24
C GLU A 141 -3.07 -10.05 -0.89
N SER A 142 -2.08 -9.13 -0.88
CA SER A 142 -1.03 -9.08 -1.90
C SER A 142 -0.18 -10.37 -1.95
N LEU A 143 0.17 -10.92 -0.79
CA LEU A 143 0.88 -12.21 -0.72
C LEU A 143 0.03 -13.35 -1.29
N ALA A 144 -1.24 -13.42 -0.92
CA ALA A 144 -2.13 -14.49 -1.35
C ALA A 144 -2.38 -14.46 -2.86
N GLU A 145 -2.55 -13.28 -3.47
CA GLU A 145 -2.62 -13.15 -4.94
C GLU A 145 -1.37 -13.70 -5.61
N MET A 146 -0.19 -13.30 -5.13
CA MET A 146 1.09 -13.78 -5.65
C MET A 146 1.24 -15.29 -5.50
N LEU A 147 0.95 -15.84 -4.31
CA LEU A 147 0.99 -17.28 -4.04
C LEU A 147 0.01 -18.06 -4.93
N ARG A 148 -1.20 -17.53 -5.14
CA ARG A 148 -2.20 -18.12 -6.05
C ARG A 148 -1.66 -18.20 -7.47
N HIS A 149 -1.04 -17.13 -7.98
CA HIS A 149 -0.41 -17.12 -9.30
C HIS A 149 0.79 -18.08 -9.43
N GLN A 150 1.47 -18.37 -8.31
CA GLN A 150 2.51 -19.40 -8.24
C GLN A 150 1.95 -20.83 -8.09
N GLY A 151 0.63 -21.02 -7.99
CA GLY A 151 0.00 -22.31 -7.75
C GLY A 151 0.04 -22.78 -6.28
N ARG A 152 0.52 -21.93 -5.35
CA ARG A 152 0.59 -22.21 -3.90
C ARG A 152 -0.74 -21.89 -3.20
N ILE A 153 -1.84 -22.40 -3.76
CA ILE A 153 -3.22 -22.07 -3.34
C ILE A 153 -3.46 -22.42 -1.86
N GLY A 154 -2.99 -23.58 -1.39
CA GLY A 154 -3.19 -24.00 0.00
C GLY A 154 -2.56 -23.02 1.02
N GLU A 155 -1.38 -22.48 0.70
CA GLU A 155 -0.77 -21.45 1.54
C GLU A 155 -1.52 -20.12 1.45
N ALA A 156 -1.92 -19.72 0.24
CA ALA A 156 -2.68 -18.48 0.02
C ALA A 156 -3.99 -18.46 0.82
N SER A 157 -4.80 -19.53 0.73
CA SER A 157 -6.06 -19.65 1.46
C SER A 157 -5.84 -19.65 2.97
N ALA A 158 -4.88 -20.43 3.48
CA ALA A 158 -4.60 -20.50 4.92
C ALA A 158 -4.22 -19.13 5.51
N ARG A 159 -3.48 -18.31 4.76
CA ARG A 159 -3.10 -16.96 5.20
C ARG A 159 -4.29 -16.00 5.21
N LEU A 160 -5.13 -16.05 4.19
CA LEU A 160 -6.35 -15.23 4.13
C LEU A 160 -7.33 -15.62 5.23
N ASP A 161 -7.55 -16.92 5.47
CA ASP A 161 -8.41 -17.42 6.55
C ASP A 161 -7.97 -16.88 7.91
N ASP A 162 -6.68 -17.01 8.24
CA ASP A 162 -6.12 -16.50 9.50
C ASP A 162 -6.29 -14.98 9.63
N ALA A 163 -5.97 -14.22 8.57
CA ALA A 163 -6.08 -12.76 8.60
C ALA A 163 -7.53 -12.28 8.72
N LEU A 164 -8.46 -12.89 7.98
CA LEU A 164 -9.89 -12.53 8.00
C LEU A 164 -10.53 -12.89 9.34
N GLY A 165 -10.16 -14.03 9.94
CA GLY A 165 -10.70 -14.50 11.22
C GLY A 165 -10.42 -13.59 12.42
N LYS A 166 -9.49 -12.63 12.30
CA LYS A 166 -9.15 -11.65 13.35
C LYS A 166 -10.11 -10.45 13.40
N PHE A 167 -10.94 -10.26 12.37
CA PHE A 167 -11.85 -9.11 12.29
C PHE A 167 -13.19 -9.40 12.98
N ALA A 168 -13.57 -8.52 13.93
CA ALA A 168 -14.91 -8.50 14.52
C ALA A 168 -15.85 -7.45 13.89
N GLU A 169 -15.28 -6.50 13.13
CA GLU A 169 -15.98 -5.42 12.45
C GLU A 169 -15.25 -5.02 11.15
N GLY A 170 -15.74 -4.02 10.42
CA GLY A 170 -15.08 -3.54 9.20
C GLY A 170 -15.30 -4.43 7.97
N PHE A 171 -16.23 -5.38 8.03
CA PHE A 171 -16.58 -6.30 6.95
C PHE A 171 -17.00 -5.62 5.64
N GLY A 172 -17.55 -4.40 5.72
CA GLY A 172 -17.94 -3.61 4.56
C GLY A 172 -16.79 -2.91 3.83
N THR A 173 -15.59 -2.87 4.43
CA THR A 173 -14.45 -2.16 3.85
C THR A 173 -13.96 -2.85 2.57
N THR A 174 -13.45 -2.07 1.62
CA THR A 174 -12.93 -2.61 0.36
C THR A 174 -11.84 -3.67 0.56
N PRO A 175 -10.83 -3.48 1.44
CA PRO A 175 -9.81 -4.51 1.68
C PRO A 175 -10.41 -5.83 2.19
N TYR A 176 -11.36 -5.78 3.12
CA TYR A 176 -12.02 -6.99 3.62
C TYR A 176 -12.77 -7.75 2.52
N ARG A 177 -13.58 -7.03 1.73
CA ARG A 177 -14.36 -7.66 0.66
C ARG A 177 -13.47 -8.27 -0.43
N ARG A 178 -12.35 -7.62 -0.79
CA ARG A 178 -11.41 -8.19 -1.78
C ARG A 178 -10.70 -9.43 -1.26
N ALA A 179 -10.17 -9.38 -0.04
CA ALA A 179 -9.51 -10.53 0.58
C ALA A 179 -10.48 -11.72 0.73
N LYS A 180 -11.74 -11.46 1.11
CA LYS A 180 -12.77 -12.50 1.20
C LYS A 180 -13.13 -13.09 -0.17
N ALA A 181 -13.31 -12.25 -1.19
CA ALA A 181 -13.59 -12.71 -2.54
C ALA A 181 -12.44 -13.59 -3.10
N LEU A 182 -11.18 -13.17 -2.88
CA LEU A 182 -10.00 -13.94 -3.28
C LEU A 182 -9.95 -15.32 -2.62
N LEU A 183 -10.27 -15.40 -1.32
CA LEU A 183 -10.37 -16.67 -0.60
C LEU A 183 -11.50 -17.56 -1.15
N ASP A 184 -12.67 -16.99 -1.42
CA ASP A 184 -13.82 -17.73 -1.96
C ASP A 184 -13.54 -18.29 -3.36
N GLU A 185 -12.84 -17.52 -4.21
CA GLU A 185 -12.37 -17.98 -5.53
C GLU A 185 -11.47 -19.22 -5.42
N MET A 186 -10.56 -19.23 -4.44
CA MET A 186 -9.65 -20.35 -4.22
C MET A 186 -10.34 -21.59 -3.62
N GLY A 187 -11.39 -21.41 -2.82
CA GLY A 187 -12.21 -22.50 -2.30
C GLY A 187 -13.12 -23.13 -3.36
N GLY A 188 -13.60 -22.34 -4.33
CA GLY A 188 -14.46 -22.80 -5.41
C GLY A 188 -13.74 -23.63 -6.50
N SER A 189 -12.44 -23.40 -6.71
CA SER A 189 -11.65 -24.14 -7.72
C SER A 189 -11.34 -25.60 -7.35
N GLY A 190 -11.64 -26.05 -6.13
CA GLY A 190 -11.45 -27.45 -5.70
C GLY A 190 -12.60 -28.41 -6.06
N ALA A 191 -13.70 -27.92 -6.66
CA ALA A 191 -14.90 -28.74 -6.93
C ALA A 191 -15.02 -29.25 -8.38
N HIS A 192 -14.03 -29.02 -9.25
CA HIS A 192 -14.05 -29.42 -10.67
C HIS A 192 -12.71 -30.06 -11.09
N GLY A 193 -12.35 -31.18 -10.46
CA GLY A 193 -11.19 -32.00 -10.82
C GLY A 193 -11.47 -33.48 -10.61
#